data_AF-A0A326GUS1-F1
#
_entry.id   AF-A0A326GUS1-F1
#
_cell.length_a   1.000
_cell.length_b   1.000
_cell.length_c   1.000
_cell.angle_alpha   90.00
_cell.angle_beta   90.00
_cell.angle_gamma   90.00
#
_symmetry.space_group_name_H-M   'P 1'
#
loop_
_entity.id
_entity.type
_entity.pdbx_description
1 polymer ?
#
loop_
_entity_poly.entity_id
_entity_poly.type
_entity_poly.pdbx_seq_one_letter_code
_entity_poly.pdbx_strand_id
1 'polypeptide(L)'
;MPSIATVAEELRAQPLGGEVVLDASALTAPDLSVVQLLLSLRAEARSQGGDVRLSAPAGEALTALLHRGGFTDAMSPDDNAFWFHGVPLQ
;
A
#
# COMPACT_ATOMS: atom_id res chain seq x y z
N MET A 1 -1.57 -15.21 9.24
CA MET A 1 -0.88 -13.94 8.91
C MET A 1 -0.26 -13.39 10.18
N PRO A 2 0.92 -12.76 10.11
CA PRO A 2 1.45 -11.98 11.22
C PRO A 2 0.47 -10.86 11.61
N SER A 3 0.57 -10.36 12.85
CA SER A 3 -0.23 -9.21 13.28
C SER A 3 0.23 -7.95 12.53
N ILE A 4 -0.65 -6.95 12.38
CA ILE A 4 -0.26 -5.69 11.74
C ILE A 4 0.90 -4.99 12.48
N ALA A 5 0.97 -5.13 13.81
CA ALA A 5 2.06 -4.59 14.61
C ALA A 5 3.41 -5.25 14.27
N THR A 6 3.40 -6.57 14.04
CA THR A 6 4.59 -7.32 13.61
C THR A 6 5.08 -6.83 12.24
N VAL A 7 4.16 -6.67 11.28
CA VAL A 7 4.51 -6.17 9.94
C VAL A 7 5.06 -4.74 10.00
N ALA A 8 4.48 -3.88 10.85
CA ALA A 8 4.97 -2.51 11.02
C ALA A 8 6.40 -2.46 11.57
N GLU A 9 6.75 -3.33 12.53
CA GLU A 9 8.13 -3.43 13.03
C GLU A 9 9.11 -3.93 11.95
N GLU A 10 8.71 -4.95 11.18
CA GLU A 10 9.54 -5.46 10.08
C GLU A 10 9.84 -4.38 9.02
N LEU A 11 8.84 -3.56 8.69
CA LEU A 11 8.98 -2.45 7.75
C LEU A 11 9.87 -1.33 8.30
N ARG A 12 9.79 -1.01 9.60
CA ARG A 12 10.65 0.00 10.24
C ARG A 12 12.13 -0.37 10.21
N ALA A 13 12.43 -1.66 10.17
CA ALA A 13 13.81 -2.14 10.07
C ALA A 13 14.41 -1.99 8.66
N GLN A 14 13.59 -1.68 7.64
CA GLN A 14 14.06 -1.51 6.27
C GLN A 14 14.60 -0.10 6.02
N PRO A 15 15.70 0.06 5.26
CA PRO A 15 16.13 1.38 4.82
C PRO A 15 15.13 1.97 3.82
N LEU A 16 14.53 3.12 4.15
CA LEU A 16 13.49 3.74 3.34
C LEU A 16 13.99 4.85 2.39
N GLY A 17 15.29 5.11 2.35
CA GLY A 17 15.91 6.06 1.40
C GLY A 17 16.13 5.52 -0.01
N GLY A 18 15.53 4.36 -0.34
CA GLY A 18 15.64 3.70 -1.65
C GLY A 18 14.28 3.23 -2.15
N GLU A 19 14.27 2.35 -3.15
CA GLU A 19 13.03 1.73 -3.64
C GLU A 19 12.65 0.52 -2.77
N VAL A 20 11.42 0.54 -2.25
CA VAL A 20 10.80 -0.59 -1.53
C VAL A 20 9.69 -1.17 -2.40
N VAL A 21 9.77 -2.48 -2.67
CA VAL A 21 8.76 -3.20 -3.47
C VAL A 21 8.02 -4.18 -2.59
N LEU A 22 6.69 -4.03 -2.50
CA LEU A 22 5.84 -4.82 -1.63
C LEU A 22 5.00 -5.82 -2.42
N ASP A 23 4.99 -7.07 -2.00
CA ASP A 23 4.06 -8.07 -2.51
C ASP A 23 2.82 -8.16 -1.62
N ALA A 24 1.69 -7.70 -2.15
CA ALA A 24 0.39 -7.73 -1.49
C ALA A 24 -0.50 -8.89 -1.96
N SER A 25 0.01 -9.80 -2.80
CA SER A 25 -0.79 -10.88 -3.41
C SER A 25 -1.32 -11.91 -2.41
N ALA A 26 -0.66 -12.06 -1.26
CA ALA A 26 -1.06 -12.98 -0.20
C ALA A 26 -2.14 -12.43 0.74
N LEU A 27 -2.63 -11.20 0.54
CA LEU A 27 -3.69 -10.61 1.37
C LEU A 27 -5.05 -11.22 1.02
N THR A 28 -5.66 -11.92 1.97
CA THR A 28 -6.98 -12.57 1.77
C THR A 28 -8.13 -11.81 2.44
N ALA A 29 -7.87 -11.17 3.58
CA ALA A 29 -8.87 -10.40 4.33
C ALA A 29 -8.21 -9.19 5.02
N PRO A 30 -7.62 -8.25 4.25
CA PRO A 30 -7.02 -7.06 4.84
C PRO A 30 -8.11 -6.20 5.51
N ASP A 31 -7.74 -5.53 6.58
CA ASP A 31 -8.55 -4.47 7.20
C ASP A 31 -7.90 -3.10 6.95
N LEU A 32 -8.55 -2.04 7.46
CA LEU A 32 -8.13 -0.66 7.24
C LEU A 32 -6.69 -0.38 7.74
N SER A 33 -6.19 -1.13 8.73
CA SER A 33 -4.84 -0.94 9.25
C SER A 33 -3.76 -1.28 8.22
N VAL A 34 -4.05 -2.22 7.29
CA VAL A 34 -3.14 -2.53 6.17
C VAL A 34 -3.01 -1.33 5.24
N VAL A 35 -4.13 -0.70 4.87
CA VAL A 35 -4.13 0.49 4.00
C VAL A 35 -3.41 1.63 4.68
N GLN A 36 -3.70 1.88 5.96
CA GLN A 36 -3.03 2.91 6.76
C GLN A 36 -1.52 2.69 6.82
N LEU A 37 -1.07 1.45 7.07
CA LEU A 37 0.34 1.10 7.12
C LEU A 37 1.05 1.36 5.77
N LEU A 38 0.44 0.97 4.65
CA LEU A 38 1.00 1.20 3.32
C LEU A 38 1.11 2.70 2.97
N LEU A 39 0.09 3.48 3.33
CA LEU A 39 0.11 4.94 3.14
C LEU A 39 1.15 5.63 4.03
N SER A 40 1.26 5.23 5.30
CA SER A 40 2.29 5.74 6.21
C SER A 40 3.69 5.41 5.71
N LEU A 41 3.92 4.18 5.24
CA LEU A 41 5.20 3.76 4.68
C LEU A 41 5.59 4.57 3.44
N ARG A 42 4.63 4.83 2.52
CA ARG A 42 4.84 5.73 1.36
C ARG A 42 5.26 7.13 1.79
N ALA A 43 4.53 7.71 2.75
CA ALA A 43 4.83 9.05 3.24
C ALA A 43 6.22 9.12 3.89
N GLU A 44 6.58 8.11 4.69
CA GLU A 44 7.86 8.04 5.37
C GLU A 44 9.02 7.83 4.38
N ALA A 45 8.90 6.90 3.44
CA ALA A 45 9.92 6.71 2.40
C ALA A 45 10.17 7.98 1.58
N ARG A 46 9.11 8.69 1.16
CA ARG A 46 9.24 9.95 0.43
C ARG A 46 9.94 11.03 1.25
N SER A 47 9.67 11.10 2.56
CA SER A 47 10.37 12.04 3.45
C SER A 47 11.87 11.75 3.58
N GLN A 48 12.29 10.52 3.29
CA GLN A 48 13.69 10.07 3.28
C GLN A 48 14.29 10.03 1.86
N GLY A 49 13.56 10.47 0.83
CA GLY A 49 14.02 10.48 -0.56
C GLY A 49 13.91 9.13 -1.28
N GLY A 50 13.25 8.13 -0.69
CA GLY A 50 12.91 6.87 -1.34
C GLY A 50 11.49 6.83 -1.87
N ASP A 51 11.07 5.64 -2.32
CA ASP A 51 9.72 5.40 -2.83
C ASP A 51 9.27 3.97 -2.52
N VAL A 52 7.94 3.77 -2.46
CA VAL A 52 7.32 2.48 -2.14
C VAL A 52 6.31 2.16 -3.22
N ARG A 53 6.43 0.96 -3.82
CA ARG A 53 5.50 0.46 -4.84
C ARG A 53 5.03 -0.94 -4.56
N LEU A 54 3.85 -1.29 -5.08
CA LEU A 54 3.38 -2.67 -5.11
C LEU A 54 4.04 -3.42 -6.28
N SER A 55 4.39 -4.69 -6.08
CA SER A 55 4.94 -5.58 -7.11
C SER A 55 3.94 -5.88 -8.23
N ALA A 56 2.65 -5.81 -7.92
CA ALA A 56 1.51 -5.95 -8.83
C ALA A 56 0.39 -5.00 -8.40
N PRO A 57 -0.59 -4.69 -9.27
CA PRO A 57 -1.79 -3.95 -8.87
C PRO A 57 -2.49 -4.61 -7.68
N ALA A 58 -3.21 -3.80 -6.89
CA ALA A 58 -3.98 -4.26 -5.76
C ALA A 58 -4.91 -5.42 -6.17
N GLY A 59 -4.75 -6.57 -5.52
CA GLY A 59 -5.61 -7.72 -5.73
C GLY A 59 -7.05 -7.46 -5.28
N GLU A 60 -7.95 -8.39 -5.59
CA GLU A 60 -9.40 -8.25 -5.36
C GLU A 60 -9.75 -7.85 -3.92
N ALA A 61 -9.16 -8.51 -2.92
CA ALA A 61 -9.46 -8.25 -1.51
C ALA A 61 -9.06 -6.82 -1.08
N LEU A 62 -7.91 -6.35 -1.54
CA LEU A 62 -7.44 -4.99 -1.25
C LEU A 62 -8.24 -3.94 -2.02
N THR A 63 -8.58 -4.21 -3.28
CA THR A 63 -9.45 -3.35 -4.10
C THR A 63 -10.84 -3.19 -3.47
N ALA A 64 -11.45 -4.28 -3.01
CA ALA A 64 -12.74 -4.25 -2.31
C ALA A 64 -12.67 -3.50 -0.97
N LEU A 65 -11.53 -3.51 -0.29
CA LEU A 65 -11.29 -2.71 0.91
C LEU A 65 -11.14 -1.21 0.58
N LEU A 66 -10.35 -0.88 -0.45
CA LEU A 66 -10.17 0.50 -0.90
C LEU A 66 -11.51 1.14 -1.29
N HIS A 67 -12.35 0.40 -2.01
CA HIS A 67 -13.69 0.86 -2.41
C HIS A 67 -14.60 1.08 -1.19
N ARG A 68 -14.77 0.08 -0.30
CA ARG A 68 -15.64 0.25 0.89
C ARG A 68 -15.14 1.33 1.85
N GLY A 69 -13.83 1.60 1.84
CA GLY A 69 -13.18 2.63 2.64
C GLY A 69 -13.26 4.03 2.04
N GLY A 70 -13.83 4.19 0.83
CA GLY A 70 -13.95 5.48 0.14
C GLY A 70 -12.63 5.99 -0.45
N PHE A 71 -11.59 5.16 -0.53
CA PHE A 71 -10.28 5.56 -1.10
C PHE A 71 -10.32 5.65 -2.63
N THR A 72 -11.30 5.02 -3.27
CA THR A 72 -11.43 5.03 -4.74
C THR A 72 -12.07 6.31 -5.27
N ASP A 73 -12.96 6.93 -4.51
CA ASP A 73 -13.77 8.07 -4.97
C ASP A 73 -12.98 9.39 -4.97
N ALA A 74 -11.98 9.49 -4.09
CA ALA A 74 -11.11 10.67 -3.94
C ALA A 74 -9.66 10.38 -4.40
N MET A 75 -9.46 9.36 -5.22
CA MET A 75 -8.13 8.88 -5.57
C MET A 75 -7.38 9.90 -6.44
N SER A 76 -6.20 10.32 -5.97
CA SER A 76 -5.29 11.12 -6.78
C SER A 76 -4.62 10.27 -7.88
N PRO A 77 -4.06 10.88 -8.94
CA PRO A 77 -3.25 10.13 -9.92
C PRO A 77 -2.06 9.38 -9.29
N ASP A 78 -1.44 9.93 -8.23
CA ASP A 78 -0.37 9.26 -7.48
C ASP A 78 -0.88 8.01 -6.74
N ASP A 79 -2.09 8.08 -6.18
CA ASP A 79 -2.73 6.92 -5.56
C ASP A 79 -3.12 5.87 -6.59
N ASN A 80 -3.62 6.27 -7.76
CA ASN A 80 -3.91 5.34 -8.84
C ASN A 80 -2.63 4.68 -9.39
N ALA A 81 -1.54 5.43 -9.52
CA ALA A 81 -0.24 4.90 -9.89
C ALA A 81 0.27 3.86 -8.87
N PHE A 82 0.08 4.13 -7.57
CA PHE A 82 0.48 3.20 -6.52
C PHE A 82 -0.39 1.94 -6.46
N TRP A 83 -1.71 2.10 -6.35
CA TRP A 83 -2.63 0.98 -6.12
C TRP A 83 -2.89 0.17 -7.39
N PHE A 84 -3.00 0.82 -8.55
CA PHE A 84 -3.49 0.23 -9.79
C PHE A 84 -2.53 0.39 -10.98
N HIS A 85 -1.30 0.85 -10.72
CA HIS A 85 -0.25 1.04 -11.74
C HIS A 85 -0.71 1.93 -12.91
N GLY A 86 -1.55 2.93 -12.62
CA GLY A 86 -2.05 3.87 -13.63
C GLY A 86 -3.27 3.37 -14.41
N VAL A 87 -3.76 2.15 -14.13
CA VAL A 87 -4.96 1.61 -14.78
C VAL A 87 -6.20 2.23 -14.12
N PRO A 88 -7.10 2.88 -14.89
CA PRO A 88 -8.36 3.38 -14.36
C PRO A 88 -9.21 2.25 -13.80
N LEU A 89 -9.85 2.47 -12.65
CA LEU A 89 -10.90 1.58 -12.16
C LEU A 89 -12.09 1.64 -13.12
N GLN A 90 -12.55 0.49 -13.60
CA GLN A 90 -13.75 0.36 -14.46
C GLN A 90 -15.04 0.32 -13.65
#